data_AF-A0A397S0X1-F1
#
_entry.id   AF-A0A397S0X1-F1
#
_cell.length_a   1.000
_cell.length_b   1.000
_cell.length_c   1.000
_cell.angle_alpha   90.00
_cell.angle_beta   90.00
_cell.angle_gamma   90.00
#
_symmetry.space_group_name_H-M   'P 1'
#
loop_
_entity.id
_entity.type
_entity.pdbx_description
1 polymer ?
#
loop_
_entity_poly.entity_id
_entity_poly.type
_entity_poly.pdbx_seq_one_letter_code
_entity_poly.pdbx_strand_id
1 'polypeptide(L)'
;MKSNGLKRNFIFQILYQFVVLVIPLVTAPYLTRVLQDTNLGIYTFTYSIAYYFIVAAMLGISKYGQRVIASRKNNEYALRRTFWSLYFVHTIISLISISAYTIFALLQQNDRTIYIYYKYFMFYQHYLILHGFSMVWKVLNL
;
A
#
# COMPACT_ATOMS: atom_id res chain seq x y z
N MET A 1 -22.83 26.87 -0.89
CA MET A 1 -21.87 25.75 -0.82
C MET A 1 -21.44 25.56 0.64
N LYS A 2 -21.90 24.51 1.34
CA LYS A 2 -21.62 24.28 2.77
C LYS A 2 -20.15 23.89 2.97
N SER A 3 -19.31 24.84 3.39
CA SER A 3 -17.86 24.68 3.57
C SER A 3 -17.45 23.83 4.79
N ASN A 4 -18.41 23.38 5.60
CA ASN A 4 -18.17 22.65 6.85
C ASN A 4 -17.54 21.26 6.63
N GLY A 5 -17.73 20.64 5.45
CA GLY A 5 -17.19 19.32 5.14
C GLY A 5 -15.67 19.29 4.91
N LEU A 6 -15.10 20.35 4.32
CA LEU A 6 -13.67 20.41 3.97
C LEU A 6 -12.79 20.54 5.22
N LYS A 7 -13.16 21.44 6.15
CA LYS A 7 -12.42 21.61 7.42
C LYS A 7 -12.44 20.33 8.25
N ARG A 8 -13.59 19.67 8.32
CA ARG A 8 -13.74 18.40 9.05
C ARG A 8 -12.89 17.28 8.43
N ASN A 9 -12.90 17.15 7.10
CA ASN A 9 -12.08 16.15 6.41
C ASN A 9 -10.58 16.41 6.61
N PHE A 10 -10.17 17.68 6.60
CA PHE A 10 -8.78 18.07 6.85
C PHE A 10 -8.33 17.74 8.28
N ILE A 11 -9.16 18.01 9.30
CA ILE A 11 -8.86 17.64 10.70
C ILE A 11 -8.72 16.13 10.84
N PHE A 12 -9.60 15.34 10.21
CA PHE A 12 -9.49 13.89 10.19
C PHE A 12 -8.20 13.40 9.49
N GLN A 13 -7.80 14.03 8.39
CA GLN A 13 -6.54 13.72 7.70
C GLN A 13 -5.33 13.96 8.60
N ILE A 14 -5.31 15.06 9.37
CA ILE A 14 -4.23 15.38 10.31
C ILE A 14 -4.19 14.37 11.45
N LEU A 15 -5.33 14.06 12.07
CA LEU A 15 -5.43 13.06 13.13
C LEU A 15 -4.95 11.68 12.65
N TYR A 16 -5.37 11.29 11.45
CA TYR A 16 -4.89 10.06 10.81
C TYR A 16 -3.37 10.07 10.65
N GLN A 17 -2.80 11.17 10.16
CA GLN A 17 -1.34 11.31 9.99
C GLN A 17 -0.61 11.21 11.34
N PHE A 18 -1.19 11.76 12.41
CA PHE A 18 -0.64 11.66 13.76
C PHE A 18 -0.65 10.20 14.27
N VAL A 19 -1.75 9.48 14.09
CA VAL A 19 -1.84 8.05 14.47
C VAL A 19 -0.81 7.24 13.70
N VAL A 20 -0.67 7.45 12.39
CA VAL A 20 0.33 6.77 11.56
C VAL A 20 1.76 7.02 12.05
N LEU A 21 2.03 8.20 12.62
CA LEU A 21 3.33 8.55 13.20
C LEU A 21 3.55 7.89 14.58
N VAL A 22 2.52 7.80 15.42
CA VAL A 22 2.60 7.21 16.77
C VAL A 22 2.73 5.69 16.74
N ILE A 23 2.11 5.02 15.76
CA ILE A 23 2.19 3.55 15.61
C ILE A 23 3.65 3.03 15.68
N PRO A 24 4.58 3.44 14.79
CA PRO A 24 5.94 2.91 14.79
C PRO A 24 6.73 3.23 16.07
N LEU A 25 6.42 4.33 16.77
CA LEU A 25 7.04 4.67 18.07
C LEU A 25 6.73 3.62 19.16
N VAL A 26 5.54 3.00 19.10
CA VAL A 26 5.14 1.93 20.02
C VAL A 26 5.52 0.55 19.48
N THR A 27 5.36 0.34 18.17
CA THR A 27 5.63 -0.96 17.55
C THR A 27 7.12 -1.29 17.50
N ALA A 28 8.00 -0.29 17.32
CA ALA A 28 9.46 -0.51 17.29
C ALA A 28 9.99 -1.16 18.59
N PRO A 29 9.78 -0.60 19.80
CA PRO A 29 10.26 -1.23 21.02
C PRO A 29 9.57 -2.56 21.33
N TYR A 30 8.32 -2.74 20.88
CA TYR A 30 7.63 -4.02 21.00
C TYR A 30 8.26 -5.11 20.12
N LEU A 31 8.53 -4.80 18.84
CA LEU A 31 9.17 -5.71 17.90
C LEU A 31 10.57 -6.12 18.41
N THR A 32 11.34 -5.18 18.93
CA THR A 32 12.65 -5.47 19.53
C THR A 32 12.55 -6.42 20.73
N ARG A 33 11.53 -6.30 21.57
CA ARG A 33 11.32 -7.21 22.73
C ARG A 33 10.85 -8.61 22.33
N VAL A 34 9.99 -8.71 21.30
CA VAL A 34 9.37 -9.98 20.91
C VAL A 34 10.27 -10.80 19.98
N LEU A 35 10.99 -10.17 19.06
CA LEU A 35 11.74 -10.89 18.03
C LEU A 35 13.11 -11.41 18.50
N GLN A 36 13.66 -10.88 19.60
CA GLN A 36 15.04 -11.13 20.06
C GLN A 36 16.10 -10.82 18.97
N ASP A 37 17.32 -10.42 19.37
CA ASP A 37 18.26 -9.71 18.51
C ASP A 37 18.62 -10.41 17.19
N THR A 38 18.59 -11.75 17.13
CA THR A 38 18.93 -12.53 15.94
C THR A 38 17.84 -12.52 14.85
N ASN A 39 16.56 -12.57 15.21
CA ASN A 39 15.49 -12.60 14.21
C ASN A 39 15.03 -11.20 13.79
N LEU A 40 15.31 -10.16 14.59
CA LEU A 40 14.98 -8.77 14.26
C LEU A 40 15.71 -8.29 12.99
N GLY A 41 16.99 -8.62 12.85
CA GLY A 41 17.81 -8.21 11.70
C GLY A 41 17.33 -8.83 10.39
N ILE A 42 17.04 -10.14 10.42
CA ILE A 42 16.51 -10.87 9.25
C ILE A 42 15.13 -10.32 8.87
N TYR A 43 14.23 -10.13 9.84
CA TYR A 43 12.92 -9.54 9.60
C TYR A 43 13.03 -8.14 8.99
N THR A 44 13.88 -7.27 9.55
CA THR A 44 14.03 -5.89 9.08
C THR A 44 14.63 -5.84 7.67
N PHE A 45 15.59 -6.71 7.36
CA PHE A 45 16.18 -6.83 6.03
C PHE A 45 15.15 -7.29 4.99
N THR A 46 14.43 -8.39 5.27
CA THR A 46 13.37 -8.89 4.39
C THR A 46 12.25 -7.86 4.23
N TYR A 47 11.83 -7.21 5.32
CA TYR A 47 10.81 -6.16 5.29
C TYR A 47 11.23 -4.98 4.45
N SER A 48 12.50 -4.53 4.54
CA SER A 48 12.99 -3.39 3.77
C SER A 48 12.99 -3.67 2.27
N ILE A 49 13.48 -4.84 1.84
CA ILE A 49 13.43 -5.26 0.43
C ILE A 49 12.00 -5.28 -0.06
N ALA A 50 11.11 -5.91 0.72
CA ALA A 50 9.71 -6.06 0.38
C ALA A 50 8.99 -4.70 0.32
N TYR A 51 9.34 -3.77 1.22
CA TYR A 51 8.81 -2.41 1.25
C TYR A 51 9.19 -1.59 0.01
N TYR A 52 10.39 -1.78 -0.56
CA TYR A 52 10.75 -1.13 -1.82
C TYR A 52 9.80 -1.51 -2.97
N PHE A 53 9.39 -2.77 -3.06
CA PHE A 53 8.40 -3.21 -4.06
C PHE A 53 7.01 -2.62 -3.83
N ILE A 54 6.59 -2.45 -2.56
CA ILE A 54 5.35 -1.73 -2.21
C ILE A 54 5.43 -0.28 -2.68
N VAL A 55 6.51 0.41 -2.31
CA VAL A 55 6.67 1.84 -2.63
C VAL A 55 6.71 2.04 -4.13
N ALA A 56 7.41 1.17 -4.88
CA ALA A 56 7.39 1.16 -6.34
C ALA A 56 5.98 0.97 -6.91
N ALA A 57 5.19 0.04 -6.34
CA ALA A 57 3.81 -0.19 -6.77
C ALA A 57 2.86 0.99 -6.48
N MET A 58 3.12 1.72 -5.39
CA MET A 58 2.26 2.82 -4.92
C MET A 58 2.62 4.20 -5.51
N LEU A 59 3.88 4.41 -5.91
CA LEU A 59 4.43 5.71 -6.33
C LEU A 59 3.66 6.33 -7.51
N GLY A 60 3.22 5.50 -8.45
CA GLY A 60 2.52 5.95 -9.65
C GLY A 60 1.08 6.43 -9.42
N ILE A 61 0.39 5.94 -8.39
CA ILE A 61 -1.07 6.09 -8.27
C ILE A 61 -1.51 6.91 -7.07
N SER A 62 -0.79 6.80 -5.95
CA SER A 62 -1.16 7.50 -4.72
C SER A 62 -1.20 9.02 -4.91
N LYS A 63 -0.17 9.60 -5.53
CA LYS A 63 -0.08 11.06 -5.73
C LYS A 63 -0.72 11.54 -7.03
N TYR A 64 -0.42 10.88 -8.15
CA TYR A 64 -0.93 11.28 -9.46
C TYR A 64 -2.45 11.01 -9.58
N GLY A 65 -2.89 9.83 -9.14
CA GLY A 65 -4.28 9.43 -9.19
C GLY A 65 -5.21 10.35 -8.41
N GLN A 66 -4.85 10.65 -7.17
CA GLN A 66 -5.63 11.55 -6.33
C GLN A 66 -5.76 12.94 -6.97
N ARG A 67 -4.67 13.48 -7.54
CA ARG A 67 -4.70 14.79 -8.20
C ARG A 67 -5.60 14.80 -9.44
N VAL A 68 -5.53 13.75 -10.25
CA VAL A 68 -6.31 13.67 -11.51
C VAL A 68 -7.80 13.43 -11.22
N ILE A 69 -8.12 12.57 -10.25
CA ILE A 69 -9.50 12.33 -9.77
C ILE A 69 -10.09 13.62 -9.18
N ALA A 70 -9.33 14.35 -8.35
CA ALA A 70 -9.76 15.62 -7.77
C ALA A 70 -10.03 16.68 -8.84
N SER A 71 -9.18 16.76 -9.86
CA SER A 71 -9.31 17.74 -10.96
C SER A 71 -10.52 17.49 -11.87
N ARG A 72 -11.00 16.24 -11.96
CA ARG A 72 -12.11 15.85 -12.85
C ARG A 72 -13.40 15.45 -12.13
N LYS A 73 -13.49 15.73 -10.83
CA LYS A 73 -14.66 15.41 -9.99
C LYS A 73 -15.99 15.96 -10.53
N ASN A 74 -15.96 17.08 -11.25
CA ASN A 74 -17.17 17.75 -11.74
C ASN A 74 -17.79 17.11 -13.00
N ASN A 75 -17.11 16.14 -13.63
CA ASN A 75 -17.62 15.46 -14.83
C ASN A 75 -17.51 13.94 -14.63
N GLU A 76 -18.64 13.29 -14.35
CA GLU A 76 -18.71 11.86 -14.03
C GLU A 76 -18.19 10.96 -15.15
N TYR A 77 -18.45 11.33 -16.41
CA TYR A 77 -17.98 10.55 -17.56
C TYR A 77 -16.44 10.59 -17.66
N ALA A 78 -15.86 11.78 -17.50
CA ALA A 78 -14.42 11.97 -17.51
C ALA A 78 -13.76 11.29 -16.29
N LEU A 79 -14.40 11.39 -15.11
CA LEU A 79 -13.95 10.77 -13.87
C LEU A 79 -13.87 9.24 -14.01
N ARG A 80 -14.94 8.61 -14.51
CA ARG A 80 -15.01 7.15 -14.70
C ARG A 80 -13.95 6.65 -15.67
N ARG A 81 -13.76 7.33 -16.81
CA ARG A 81 -12.73 6.97 -17.79
C ARG A 81 -11.32 7.04 -17.19
N THR A 82 -11.02 8.11 -16.46
CA THR A 82 -9.71 8.25 -15.83
C THR A 82 -9.51 7.24 -14.71
N PHE A 83 -10.54 6.97 -13.91
CA PHE A 83 -10.50 5.96 -12.86
C PHE A 83 -10.15 4.57 -13.42
N TRP A 84 -10.84 4.13 -14.49
CA TRP A 84 -10.55 2.84 -15.14
C TRP A 84 -9.14 2.77 -15.73
N SER A 85 -8.67 3.85 -16.37
CA SER A 85 -7.30 3.93 -16.87
C SER A 85 -6.28 3.81 -15.74
N LEU A 86 -6.52 4.48 -14.61
CA LEU A 86 -5.63 4.44 -13.45
C LEU A 86 -5.63 3.06 -12.78
N TYR A 87 -6.80 2.43 -12.67
CA TYR A 87 -6.97 1.10 -12.11
C TYR A 87 -6.25 0.04 -12.95
N PHE A 88 -6.33 0.15 -14.28
CA PHE A 88 -5.63 -0.75 -15.19
C PHE A 88 -4.11 -0.62 -15.04
N VAL A 89 -3.60 0.61 -14.97
CA VAL A 89 -2.18 0.88 -14.69
C VAL A 89 -1.78 0.32 -13.31
N HIS A 90 -2.61 0.50 -12.28
CA HIS A 90 -2.36 -0.08 -10.95
C HIS A 90 -2.24 -1.59 -10.99
N THR A 91 -3.15 -2.24 -11.71
CA THR A 91 -3.20 -3.69 -11.83
C THR A 91 -1.93 -4.21 -12.52
N ILE A 92 -1.50 -3.57 -13.60
CA ILE A 92 -0.26 -3.94 -14.31
C ILE A 92 0.96 -3.77 -13.41
N ILE A 93 1.11 -2.60 -12.77
CA ILE A 93 2.24 -2.33 -11.90
C ILE A 93 2.28 -3.32 -10.73
N SER A 94 1.13 -3.59 -10.11
CA SER A 94 1.02 -4.56 -9.02
C SER A 94 1.38 -5.97 -9.48
N LEU A 95 0.98 -6.36 -10.69
CA LEU A 95 1.32 -7.66 -11.26
C LEU A 95 2.83 -7.77 -11.53
N ILE A 96 3.46 -6.71 -12.05
CA ILE A 96 4.92 -6.64 -12.25
C ILE A 96 5.65 -6.75 -10.90
N SER A 97 5.21 -6.02 -9.87
CA SER A 97 5.80 -6.10 -8.54
C SER A 97 5.68 -7.49 -7.91
N ILE A 98 4.54 -8.17 -8.07
CA ILE A 98 4.36 -9.55 -7.59
C ILE A 98 5.28 -10.51 -8.33
N SER A 99 5.35 -10.40 -9.67
CA SER A 99 6.23 -11.24 -10.48
C SER A 99 7.70 -11.05 -10.11
N ALA A 100 8.16 -9.80 -9.97
CA ALA A 100 9.52 -9.48 -9.56
C ALA A 100 9.84 -10.01 -8.15
N TYR A 101 8.90 -9.86 -7.21
CA TYR A 101 9.04 -10.39 -5.85
C TYR A 101 9.08 -11.92 -5.81
N THR A 102 8.28 -12.58 -6.65
CA THR A 102 8.25 -14.05 -6.75
C THR A 102 9.59 -14.57 -7.29
N ILE A 103 10.14 -13.94 -8.33
CA ILE A 103 11.46 -14.28 -8.86
C ILE A 103 12.54 -14.09 -7.80
N PHE A 104 12.49 -12.97 -7.07
CA PHE A 104 13.44 -12.70 -5.99
C PHE A 104 13.35 -13.73 -4.87
N ALA A 105 12.14 -14.12 -4.45
CA ALA A 105 11.94 -15.14 -3.42
C ALA A 105 12.42 -16.53 -3.86
N LEU A 106 12.31 -16.87 -5.16
CA LEU A 106 12.82 -18.15 -5.70
C LEU A 106 14.35 -18.23 -5.71
N LEU A 107 15.05 -17.11 -5.89
CA LEU A 107 16.52 -17.06 -5.86
C LEU A 107 17.09 -17.20 -4.43
N GLN A 108 16.28 -16.94 -3.40
CA GLN A 108 16.69 -16.89 -1.99
C GLN A 108 16.30 -18.15 -1.18
N GLN A 109 16.12 -19.31 -1.83
CA GLN A 109 15.60 -20.56 -1.23
C GLN A 109 16.45 -21.20 -0.11
N ASN A 110 17.61 -20.63 0.25
CA ASN A 110 18.58 -21.32 1.10
C ASN A 110 18.19 -21.38 2.60
N ASP A 111 17.32 -20.47 3.08
CA ASP A 111 16.93 -20.39 4.50
C ASP A 111 15.42 -20.57 4.72
N ARG A 112 15.04 -21.65 5.41
CA ARG A 112 13.64 -22.01 5.73
C ARG A 112 12.89 -20.90 6.49
N THR A 113 13.55 -20.21 7.41
CA THR A 113 12.92 -19.15 8.23
C THR A 113 12.60 -17.92 7.37
N ILE A 114 13.48 -17.59 6.43
CA ILE A 114 13.35 -16.46 5.52
C ILE A 114 12.22 -16.71 4.51
N TYR A 115 12.10 -17.94 4.01
CA TYR A 115 11.03 -18.35 3.10
C TYR A 115 9.62 -18.15 3.68
N ILE A 116 9.44 -18.41 4.99
CA ILE A 116 8.15 -18.21 5.67
C ILE A 116 7.74 -16.73 5.65
N TYR A 117 8.66 -15.80 5.93
CA TYR A 117 8.39 -14.36 5.87
C TYR A 117 8.07 -13.87 4.45
N TYR A 118 8.79 -14.36 3.43
CA TYR A 118 8.47 -14.07 2.03
C TYR A 118 7.05 -14.54 1.66
N LYS A 119 6.62 -15.71 2.16
CA LYS A 119 5.28 -16.25 1.91
C LYS A 119 4.16 -15.44 2.57
N TYR A 120 4.35 -15.01 3.82
CA TYR A 120 3.39 -14.12 4.50
C TYR A 120 3.26 -12.77 3.80
N PHE A 121 4.39 -12.22 3.34
CA PHE A 121 4.38 -10.94 2.62
C PHE A 121 3.71 -11.07 1.23
N MET A 122 3.90 -12.18 0.53
CA MET A 122 3.19 -12.46 -0.73
C MET A 122 1.66 -12.50 -0.54
N PHE A 123 1.19 -13.06 0.58
CA PHE A 123 -0.23 -13.02 0.97
C PHE A 123 -0.72 -11.59 1.23
N TYR A 124 0.09 -10.77 1.91
CA TYR A 124 -0.23 -9.36 2.17
C TYR A 124 -0.31 -8.52 0.87
N GLN A 125 0.56 -8.79 -0.10
CA GLN A 125 0.49 -8.17 -1.43
C GLN A 125 -0.81 -8.53 -2.18
N HIS A 126 -1.28 -9.78 -2.05
CA HIS A 126 -2.54 -10.21 -2.65
C HIS A 126 -3.76 -9.52 -2.02
N TYR A 127 -3.73 -9.29 -0.71
CA TYR A 127 -4.75 -8.53 0.01
C TYR A 127 -4.83 -7.06 -0.47
N LEU A 128 -3.68 -6.44 -0.80
CA LEU A 128 -3.63 -5.06 -1.30
C LEU A 128 -4.40 -4.89 -2.63
N ILE A 129 -4.31 -5.87 -3.54
CA ILE A 129 -5.04 -5.87 -4.82
C ILE A 129 -6.55 -5.97 -4.60
N LEU A 130 -6.98 -6.87 -3.71
CA LEU A 130 -8.40 -6.99 -3.33
C LEU A 130 -8.91 -5.71 -2.67
N HIS A 131 -8.06 -5.04 -1.89
CA HIS A 131 -8.39 -3.73 -1.32
C HIS A 131 -8.50 -2.64 -2.40
N GLY A 132 -7.70 -2.71 -3.47
CA GLY A 132 -7.86 -1.90 -4.69
C GLY A 132 -9.23 -2.11 -5.36
N PHE A 133 -9.68 -3.36 -5.47
CA PHE A 133 -11.03 -3.70 -5.95
C PHE A 133 -12.13 -3.15 -5.04
N SER A 134 -11.95 -3.15 -3.72
CA SER A 134 -12.89 -2.53 -2.78
C SER A 134 -13.03 -1.01 -2.99
N MET A 135 -11.96 -0.33 -3.41
CA MET A 135 -12.02 1.08 -3.79
C MET A 135 -12.81 1.31 -5.07
N VAL A 136 -12.70 0.40 -6.05
CA VAL A 136 -13.51 0.42 -7.29
C VAL A 136 -15.00 0.35 -6.96
N TRP A 137 -15.38 -0.58 -6.08
CA TRP A 137 -16.78 -0.74 -5.66
C TRP A 137 -17.34 0.50 -4.95
N LYS A 138 -16.53 1.16 -4.10
CA LYS A 138 -16.92 2.40 -3.42
C LYS A 138 -17.08 3.58 -4.38
N VAL A 139 -16.24 3.69 -5.41
CA VAL A 139 -16.30 4.80 -6.38
C VAL A 139 -17.43 4.61 -7.40
N LEU A 140 -17.77 3.38 -7.76
CA LEU A 140 -18.89 3.10 -8.69
C LEU A 140 -20.27 3.25 -8.05
N ASN A 141 -20.37 3.20 -6.71
CA ASN A 141 -21.61 3.37 -5.95
C ASN A 141 -21.71 4.72 -5.20
N LEU A 142 -20.89 5.70 -5.59
CA LEU A 142 -20.95 7.10 -5.13
C LEU A 142 -21.59 7.96 -6.20
#